data_AF-W9P332-F1
#
_entry.id   AF-W9P332-F1
#
_cell.length_a   1.000
_cell.length_b   1.000
_cell.length_c   1.000
_cell.angle_alpha   90.00
_cell.angle_beta   90.00
_cell.angle_gamma   90.00
#
_symmetry.space_group_name_H-M   'P 1'
#
loop_
_entity.id
_entity.type
_entity.pdbx_description
1 polymer ?
#
loop_
_entity_poly.entity_id
_entity_poly.type
_entity_poly.pdbx_seq_one_letter_code
_entity_poly.pdbx_strand_id
1 'polypeptide(L)'
;MLSSIESLYPKAFTDRLPRNDSVVRKARVALLKATGSNFLYLQLLFLGLFCYTLGSLYQQTSHTHNLRIIFVDYDGGAIGQAVRGAYSSLRGKDYPSLTESPTSDFPTKKDLLEAVCKTRYWGAFFVSKGASNRLQEALDGNGTTLGYNKSDVMGYIWNEAVYAPIVDSAISTNLQLLSEVARVQYSTGNGTGNIHSVSGKTALAVLAEPWKLQSINIQPTSQGSRAIYNTVVIIMIMIEEFCYIGTINGLYAHFKLYTRVKARRIILVRLILSLIYTFVGSLCVVGAIWAFKAGWDVNGNQFVLSWATIWLFAHVNFLTLDVFTIWLPPPFIPMALVSWIILNVTSLLLPFELNPAFYRVGYIFPAHEVYQVLTHIWSRGCNPQLRYALPVLFGWEITTLLLSALGVFRRSHFAMLGEEQQEKDFKERLDAAVAFEMAKIKQATERHEEPPKEKTVSARQEMHSDAHDSQGVGEEETVREELAEVLESVETRQKRERETENLSNVCSFGPTFELPFKYESGNEGVRR
;
A
#
# COMPACT_ATOMS: atom_id res chain seq x y z
N MET A 1 -27.67 21.61 25.90
CA MET A 1 -26.62 20.82 25.23
C MET A 1 -25.46 20.52 26.17
N LEU A 2 -24.79 21.52 26.76
CA LEU A 2 -23.71 21.32 27.74
C LEU A 2 -24.13 20.50 28.97
N SER A 3 -25.29 20.80 29.59
CA SER A 3 -25.82 20.03 30.73
C SER A 3 -26.12 18.56 30.39
N SER A 4 -26.53 18.25 29.15
CA SER A 4 -26.77 16.88 28.69
C SER A 4 -25.45 16.13 28.42
N ILE A 5 -24.42 16.85 27.96
CA ILE A 5 -23.07 16.29 27.78
C ILE A 5 -22.42 16.04 29.14
N GLU A 6 -22.65 16.92 30.10
CA GLU A 6 -22.18 16.79 31.48
C GLU A 6 -22.86 15.63 32.21
N SER A 7 -24.16 15.38 31.95
CA SER A 7 -24.82 14.18 32.46
C SER A 7 -24.30 12.88 31.82
N LEU A 8 -23.88 12.91 30.55
CA LEU A 8 -23.30 11.75 29.88
C LEU A 8 -21.83 11.50 30.25
N TYR A 9 -21.05 12.56 30.47
CA TYR A 9 -19.61 12.49 30.73
C TYR A 9 -19.20 13.36 31.94
N PRO A 10 -19.71 13.07 33.15
CA PRO A 10 -19.51 13.94 34.31
C PRO A 10 -18.03 14.09 34.70
N LYS A 11 -17.24 13.02 34.55
CA LYS A 11 -15.79 13.03 34.80
C LYS A 11 -14.99 13.92 33.85
N ALA A 12 -15.57 14.36 32.73
CA ALA A 12 -14.91 15.32 31.87
C ALA A 12 -14.87 16.72 32.49
N PHE A 13 -15.71 17.03 33.48
CA PHE A 13 -15.86 18.37 34.04
C PHE A 13 -15.31 18.53 35.47
N THR A 14 -15.06 17.43 36.19
CA THR A 14 -14.49 17.41 37.55
C THR A 14 -12.96 17.23 37.56
N ASP A 15 -12.27 17.73 38.59
CA ASP A 15 -10.81 17.57 38.84
C ASP A 15 -9.86 18.02 37.71
N ARG A 16 -10.06 19.22 37.15
CA ARG A 16 -9.11 19.81 36.20
C ARG A 16 -8.13 20.76 36.88
N LEU A 17 -6.84 20.52 36.68
CA LEU A 17 -5.77 21.42 37.09
C LEU A 17 -5.97 22.83 36.46
N PRO A 18 -5.71 23.91 37.21
CA PRO A 18 -5.91 25.27 36.72
C PRO A 18 -5.02 25.58 35.51
N ARG A 19 -5.50 26.45 34.61
CA ARG A 19 -4.85 26.75 33.32
C ARG A 19 -3.39 27.20 33.44
N ASN A 20 -3.03 27.82 34.56
CA ASN A 20 -1.70 28.36 34.88
C ASN A 20 -0.80 27.40 35.67
N ASP A 21 -1.25 26.18 35.94
CA ASP A 21 -0.43 25.17 36.60
C ASP A 21 0.86 24.91 35.78
N SER A 22 1.99 24.84 36.49
CA SER A 22 3.31 24.62 35.90
C SER A 22 3.41 23.28 35.17
N VAL A 23 2.70 22.25 35.64
CA VAL A 23 2.65 20.91 35.02
C VAL A 23 1.93 21.01 33.68
N VAL A 24 0.77 21.67 33.64
CA VAL A 24 -0.03 21.88 32.43
C VAL A 24 0.72 22.75 31.43
N ARG A 25 1.43 23.79 31.87
CA ARG A 25 2.25 24.65 30.99
C ARG A 25 3.39 23.87 30.33
N LYS A 26 4.12 23.05 31.09
CA LYS A 26 5.19 22.18 30.55
C LYS A 26 4.62 21.18 29.53
N ALA A 27 3.50 20.53 29.86
CA ALA A 27 2.83 19.58 28.97
C ALA A 27 2.37 20.24 27.65
N ARG A 28 1.82 21.46 27.69
CA ARG A 28 1.41 22.20 26.48
C ARG A 28 2.58 22.53 25.56
N VAL A 29 3.72 22.94 26.11
CA VAL A 29 4.92 23.24 25.31
C VAL A 29 5.47 21.96 24.68
N ALA A 30 5.51 20.86 25.42
CA ALA A 30 5.91 19.55 24.89
C ALA A 30 4.96 19.07 23.79
N LEU A 31 3.65 19.22 23.99
CA LEU A 31 2.62 18.91 22.98
C LEU A 31 2.81 19.75 21.73
N LEU A 32 2.94 21.08 21.85
CA LEU A 32 3.15 21.97 20.70
C LEU A 32 4.42 21.60 19.92
N LYS A 33 5.52 21.26 20.62
CA LYS A 33 6.76 20.81 19.97
C LYS A 33 6.57 19.48 19.24
N ALA A 34 5.92 18.50 19.87
CA ALA A 34 5.68 17.19 19.27
C ALA A 34 4.71 17.28 18.08
N THR A 35 3.62 18.04 18.21
CA THR A 35 2.66 18.30 17.14
C THR A 35 3.31 19.05 15.99
N GLY A 36 4.07 20.10 16.26
CA GLY A 36 4.79 20.86 15.22
C GLY A 36 5.80 20.01 14.46
N SER A 37 6.56 19.16 15.15
CA SER A 37 7.50 18.24 14.52
C SER A 37 6.80 17.20 13.65
N ASN A 38 5.74 16.54 14.16
CA ASN A 38 4.98 15.55 13.39
C ASN A 38 4.27 16.18 12.20
N PHE A 39 3.74 17.40 12.35
CA PHE A 39 3.15 18.16 11.26
C PHE A 39 4.15 18.39 10.12
N LEU A 40 5.38 18.84 10.46
CA LEU A 40 6.42 19.05 9.47
C LEU A 40 6.82 17.74 8.77
N TYR A 41 7.00 16.65 9.52
CA TYR A 41 7.35 15.34 8.95
C TYR A 41 6.27 14.84 7.98
N LEU A 42 5.00 14.91 8.38
CA LEU A 42 3.89 14.50 7.50
C LEU A 42 3.81 15.39 6.26
N GLN A 43 3.95 16.71 6.41
CA GLN A 43 3.84 17.61 5.26
C GLN A 43 4.97 17.38 4.24
N LEU A 44 6.20 17.18 4.70
CA LEU A 44 7.33 16.86 3.84
C LEU A 44 7.18 15.48 3.19
N LEU A 45 6.68 14.50 3.94
CA LEU A 45 6.41 13.16 3.43
C LEU A 45 5.39 13.19 2.30
N PHE A 46 4.20 13.76 2.55
CA PHE A 46 3.15 13.83 1.55
C PHE A 46 3.57 14.66 0.34
N LEU A 47 4.32 15.76 0.54
CA LEU A 47 4.91 16.50 -0.57
C LEU A 47 5.82 15.60 -1.41
N GLY A 48 6.71 14.83 -0.78
CA GLY A 48 7.57 13.87 -1.47
C GLY A 48 6.80 12.79 -2.23
N LEU A 49 5.75 12.23 -1.62
CA LEU A 49 4.89 11.22 -2.25
C LEU A 49 4.07 11.79 -3.42
N PHE A 50 3.58 13.02 -3.32
CA PHE A 50 2.91 13.71 -4.43
C PHE A 50 3.89 13.99 -5.56
N CYS A 51 5.08 14.52 -5.25
CA CYS A 51 6.13 14.72 -6.25
C CYS A 51 6.56 13.41 -6.92
N TYR A 52 6.63 12.31 -6.16
CA TYR A 52 6.95 10.99 -6.71
C TYR A 52 5.86 10.51 -7.67
N THR A 53 4.59 10.55 -7.25
CA THR A 53 3.44 10.08 -8.05
C THR A 53 3.20 10.95 -9.28
N LEU A 54 3.18 12.27 -9.12
CA LEU A 54 2.97 13.18 -10.26
C LEU A 54 4.19 13.21 -11.18
N GLY A 55 5.39 13.08 -10.61
CA GLY A 55 6.63 13.02 -11.38
C GLY A 55 6.75 11.74 -12.22
N SER A 56 6.25 10.59 -11.75
CA SER A 56 6.22 9.37 -12.56
C SER A 56 5.30 9.48 -13.77
N LEU A 57 4.22 10.26 -13.66
CA LEU A 57 3.24 10.54 -14.72
C LEU A 57 3.66 11.73 -15.60
N TYR A 58 4.73 12.43 -15.24
CA TYR A 58 5.10 13.69 -15.88
C TYR A 58 5.49 13.46 -17.35
N GLN A 59 4.88 14.26 -18.23
CA GLN A 59 5.11 14.23 -19.69
C GLN A 59 4.91 12.84 -20.33
N GLN A 60 4.00 12.03 -19.78
CA GLN A 60 3.64 10.71 -20.32
C GLN A 60 3.40 10.73 -21.84
N THR A 61 2.65 11.71 -22.35
CA THR A 61 2.36 11.86 -23.78
C THR A 61 3.64 12.01 -24.60
N SER A 62 4.61 12.79 -24.14
CA SER A 62 5.87 13.00 -24.87
C SER A 62 6.73 11.72 -24.97
N HIS A 63 6.47 10.72 -24.11
CA HIS A 63 7.14 9.43 -24.12
C HIS A 63 6.38 8.37 -24.91
N THR A 64 5.25 8.71 -25.55
CA THR A 64 4.46 7.75 -26.34
C THR A 64 5.29 7.13 -27.47
N HIS A 65 6.24 7.88 -28.03
CA HIS A 65 7.19 7.36 -29.02
C HIS A 65 8.03 6.15 -28.53
N ASN A 66 8.16 5.92 -27.23
CA ASN A 66 8.84 4.74 -26.69
C ASN A 66 8.02 3.45 -26.89
N LEU A 67 6.71 3.57 -27.11
CA LEU A 67 5.84 2.45 -27.46
C LEU A 67 6.10 2.08 -28.93
N ARG A 68 6.74 0.92 -29.13
CA ARG A 68 7.09 0.44 -30.47
C ARG A 68 5.97 -0.43 -31.02
N ILE A 69 5.54 -0.10 -32.24
CA ILE A 69 4.58 -0.85 -33.03
C ILE A 69 5.30 -1.37 -34.27
N ILE A 70 5.12 -2.64 -34.59
CA ILE A 70 5.69 -3.22 -35.80
C ILE A 70 4.76 -3.01 -37.00
N PHE A 71 5.30 -2.60 -38.14
CA PHE A 71 4.58 -2.46 -39.39
C PHE A 71 5.10 -3.45 -40.42
N VAL A 72 4.20 -4.24 -41.02
CA VAL A 72 4.54 -5.17 -42.11
C VAL A 72 3.59 -4.98 -43.28
N ASP A 73 4.16 -4.61 -44.42
CA ASP A 73 3.46 -4.44 -45.68
C ASP A 73 3.53 -5.73 -46.51
N TYR A 74 2.50 -6.58 -46.46
CA TYR A 74 2.44 -7.79 -47.31
C TYR A 74 2.01 -7.48 -48.75
N ASP A 75 1.60 -6.25 -49.03
CA ASP A 75 1.10 -5.83 -50.32
C ASP A 75 2.19 -5.21 -51.19
N GLY A 76 3.02 -4.34 -50.60
CA GLY A 76 4.04 -3.57 -51.30
C GLY A 76 3.47 -2.51 -52.25
N GLY A 77 2.15 -2.26 -52.19
CA GLY A 77 1.40 -1.42 -53.12
C GLY A 77 1.08 -0.01 -52.59
N ALA A 78 0.14 0.65 -53.26
CA ALA A 78 -0.28 2.02 -52.96
C ALA A 78 -0.82 2.19 -51.54
N ILE A 79 -1.51 1.18 -50.98
CA ILE A 79 -2.00 1.23 -49.60
C ILE A 79 -0.84 1.28 -48.60
N GLY A 80 0.19 0.45 -48.80
CA GLY A 80 1.39 0.48 -47.96
C GLY A 80 2.13 1.82 -48.04
N GLN A 81 2.21 2.42 -49.23
CA GLN A 81 2.79 3.76 -49.41
C GLN A 81 1.96 4.85 -48.72
N ALA A 82 0.63 4.79 -48.81
CA ALA A 82 -0.26 5.70 -48.09
C ALA A 82 -0.09 5.60 -46.57
N VAL A 83 0.12 4.39 -46.02
CA VAL A 83 0.43 4.19 -44.59
C VAL A 83 1.77 4.82 -44.22
N ARG A 84 2.82 4.67 -45.05
CA ARG A 84 4.11 5.33 -44.81
C ARG A 84 3.99 6.86 -44.84
N GLY A 85 3.22 7.41 -45.78
CA GLY A 85 2.93 8.85 -45.86
C GLY A 85 2.08 9.38 -44.70
N ALA A 86 1.17 8.54 -44.19
CA ALA A 86 0.40 8.87 -42.99
C ALA A 86 1.30 8.89 -41.75
N TYR A 87 2.17 7.89 -41.60
CA TYR A 87 3.12 7.86 -40.49
C TYR A 87 4.11 9.02 -40.53
N SER A 88 4.61 9.43 -41.69
CA SER A 88 5.50 10.60 -41.79
C SER A 88 4.83 11.89 -41.34
N SER A 89 3.51 12.02 -41.52
CA SER A 89 2.72 13.16 -41.06
C SER A 89 2.39 13.11 -39.57
N LEU A 90 2.25 11.91 -38.99
CA LEU A 90 1.88 11.70 -37.59
C LEU A 90 3.08 11.52 -36.65
N ARG A 91 4.26 11.20 -37.18
CA ARG A 91 5.46 10.91 -36.38
C ARG A 91 5.82 12.11 -35.51
N GLY A 92 5.89 11.88 -34.20
CA GLY A 92 6.25 12.88 -33.21
C GLY A 92 6.49 12.24 -31.85
N LYS A 93 6.71 13.06 -30.82
CA LYS A 93 6.90 12.58 -29.44
C LYS A 93 5.62 11.97 -28.86
N ASP A 94 4.47 12.48 -29.29
CA ASP A 94 3.13 12.10 -28.81
C ASP A 94 2.51 10.92 -29.56
N TYR A 95 3.26 10.30 -30.48
CA TYR A 95 2.77 9.20 -31.32
C TYR A 95 3.69 7.97 -31.19
N PRO A 96 3.15 6.73 -31.13
CA PRO A 96 3.97 5.53 -31.01
C PRO A 96 4.92 5.34 -32.19
N SER A 97 6.10 4.80 -31.93
CA SER A 97 7.10 4.56 -32.98
C SER A 97 6.68 3.37 -33.85
N LEU A 98 6.43 3.62 -35.13
CA LEU A 98 6.14 2.59 -36.12
C LEU A 98 7.44 2.11 -36.77
N THR A 99 7.81 0.85 -36.54
CA THR A 99 9.02 0.23 -37.10
C THR A 99 8.62 -0.68 -38.25
N GLU A 100 9.05 -0.36 -39.46
CA GLU A 100 8.81 -1.21 -40.64
C GLU A 100 9.76 -2.42 -40.62
N SER A 101 9.20 -3.62 -40.77
CA SER A 101 9.97 -4.85 -40.92
C SER A 101 9.66 -5.54 -42.25
N PRO A 102 10.65 -6.21 -42.86
CA PRO A 102 10.44 -6.96 -44.08
C PRO A 102 9.50 -8.15 -43.82
N THR A 103 8.78 -8.56 -44.86
CA THR A 103 7.87 -9.71 -44.81
C THR A 103 8.59 -11.05 -44.57
N SER A 104 9.90 -11.11 -44.77
CA SER A 104 10.74 -12.28 -44.46
C SER A 104 10.80 -12.59 -42.96
N ASP A 105 10.76 -11.55 -42.11
CA ASP A 105 10.90 -11.70 -40.67
C ASP A 105 9.57 -12.10 -40.03
N PHE A 106 8.46 -11.75 -40.70
CA PHE A 106 7.10 -12.04 -40.27
C PHE A 106 6.28 -12.57 -41.46
N PRO A 107 6.55 -13.80 -41.94
CA PRO A 107 5.89 -14.34 -43.12
C PRO A 107 4.39 -14.53 -42.91
N THR A 108 3.95 -14.75 -41.66
CA THR A 108 2.53 -14.97 -41.35
C THR A 108 2.00 -14.00 -40.30
N LYS A 109 0.68 -13.77 -40.32
CA LYS A 109 -0.04 -13.01 -39.28
C LYS A 109 0.14 -13.63 -37.88
N LYS A 110 0.43 -14.94 -37.78
CA LYS A 110 0.70 -15.62 -36.51
C LYS A 110 2.02 -15.18 -35.88
N ASP A 111 3.02 -14.88 -36.69
CA ASP A 111 4.32 -14.40 -36.20
C ASP A 111 4.18 -12.99 -35.59
N LEU A 112 3.32 -12.16 -36.19
CA LEU A 112 2.94 -10.85 -35.63
C LEU A 112 2.18 -10.99 -34.31
N LEU A 113 1.21 -11.92 -34.25
CA LEU A 113 0.49 -12.23 -33.01
C LEU A 113 1.45 -12.68 -31.91
N GLU A 114 2.40 -13.55 -32.23
CA GLU A 114 3.40 -14.02 -31.27
C GLU A 114 4.33 -12.89 -30.80
N ALA A 115 4.73 -11.98 -31.69
CA ALA A 115 5.58 -10.85 -31.35
C ALA A 115 4.91 -9.88 -30.37
N VAL A 116 3.61 -9.61 -30.55
CA VAL A 116 2.81 -8.79 -29.62
C VAL A 116 2.52 -9.56 -28.33
N CYS A 117 2.18 -10.84 -28.42
CA CYS A 117 1.95 -11.72 -27.26
C CYS A 117 3.19 -11.85 -26.37
N LYS A 118 4.41 -11.85 -26.96
CA LYS A 118 5.68 -11.85 -26.23
C LYS A 118 6.10 -10.47 -25.70
N THR A 119 5.24 -9.45 -25.79
CA THR A 119 5.49 -8.06 -25.39
C THR A 119 6.77 -7.45 -25.97
N ARG A 120 7.23 -7.93 -27.13
CA ARG A 120 8.34 -7.30 -27.88
C ARG A 120 7.93 -5.99 -28.54
N TYR A 121 6.66 -5.93 -28.93
CA TYR A 121 5.99 -4.76 -29.49
C TYR A 121 4.65 -4.58 -28.80
N TRP A 122 4.23 -3.33 -28.63
CA TRP A 122 2.95 -2.99 -28.02
C TRP A 122 1.76 -3.23 -28.96
N GLY A 123 2.03 -3.29 -30.25
CA GLY A 123 1.08 -3.68 -31.28
C GLY A 123 1.77 -4.01 -32.59
N ALA A 124 0.99 -4.53 -33.53
CA ALA A 124 1.39 -4.73 -34.92
C ALA A 124 0.36 -4.11 -35.85
N PHE A 125 0.80 -3.53 -36.95
CA PHE A 125 -0.04 -3.04 -38.04
C PHE A 125 0.38 -3.74 -39.32
N PHE A 126 -0.57 -4.23 -40.11
CA PHE A 126 -0.27 -4.93 -41.35
C PHE A 126 -1.24 -4.57 -42.47
N VAL A 127 -0.74 -4.62 -43.70
CA VAL A 127 -1.54 -4.53 -44.93
C VAL A 127 -1.63 -5.92 -45.55
N SER A 128 -2.84 -6.38 -45.88
CA SER A 128 -3.06 -7.70 -46.49
C SER A 128 -2.47 -7.76 -47.92
N LYS A 129 -1.93 -8.93 -48.29
CA LYS A 129 -1.36 -9.17 -49.63
C LYS A 129 -2.39 -8.92 -50.74
N GLY A 130 -2.01 -8.18 -51.78
CA GLY A 130 -2.84 -7.89 -52.95
C GLY A 130 -3.99 -6.92 -52.67
N ALA A 131 -3.96 -6.21 -51.54
CA ALA A 131 -5.02 -5.29 -51.13
C ALA A 131 -5.14 -4.07 -52.06
N SER A 132 -4.02 -3.49 -52.51
CA SER A 132 -4.05 -2.36 -53.44
C SER A 132 -4.70 -2.74 -54.78
N ASN A 133 -4.35 -3.90 -55.33
CA ASN A 133 -4.92 -4.37 -56.60
C ASN A 133 -6.43 -4.62 -56.47
N ARG A 134 -6.86 -5.30 -55.38
CA ARG A 134 -8.30 -5.53 -55.11
C ARG A 134 -9.08 -4.23 -54.94
N LEU A 135 -8.50 -3.23 -54.28
CA LEU A 135 -9.12 -1.92 -54.12
C LEU A 135 -9.23 -1.19 -55.46
N GLN A 136 -8.18 -1.21 -56.29
CA GLN A 136 -8.19 -0.59 -57.62
C GLN A 136 -9.23 -1.26 -58.55
N GLU A 137 -9.29 -2.59 -58.59
CA GLU A 137 -10.30 -3.33 -59.36
C GLU A 137 -11.74 -2.97 -58.95
N ALA A 138 -11.95 -2.74 -57.64
CA ALA A 138 -13.25 -2.34 -57.10
C ALA A 138 -13.62 -0.88 -57.47
N LEU A 139 -12.62 0.01 -57.59
CA LEU A 139 -12.81 1.39 -58.04
C LEU A 139 -13.05 1.49 -59.55
N ASP A 140 -12.40 0.64 -60.34
CA ASP A 140 -12.55 0.57 -61.79
C ASP A 140 -13.89 -0.05 -62.23
N GLY A 141 -14.70 -0.54 -61.28
CA GLY A 141 -16.02 -1.14 -61.54
C GLY A 141 -15.97 -2.59 -62.06
N ASN A 142 -14.76 -3.17 -62.17
CA ASN A 142 -14.50 -4.55 -62.60
C ASN A 142 -14.53 -5.56 -61.45
N GLY A 143 -14.78 -5.10 -60.22
CA GLY A 143 -14.92 -5.96 -59.05
C GLY A 143 -15.89 -7.10 -59.34
N THR A 144 -15.37 -8.33 -59.30
CA THR A 144 -16.15 -9.54 -59.56
C THR A 144 -17.42 -9.56 -58.70
N THR A 145 -18.44 -10.26 -59.18
CA THR A 145 -19.78 -10.44 -58.58
C THR A 145 -19.81 -10.92 -57.11
N LEU A 146 -18.64 -11.18 -56.49
CA LEU A 146 -18.40 -11.36 -55.06
C LEU A 146 -17.80 -10.05 -54.48
N GLY A 147 -18.65 -9.21 -53.90
CA GLY A 147 -18.31 -7.85 -53.47
C GLY A 147 -16.99 -7.69 -52.69
N TYR A 148 -16.29 -6.59 -52.96
CA TYR A 148 -15.05 -6.18 -52.30
C TYR A 148 -15.19 -6.18 -50.76
N ASN A 149 -14.40 -7.00 -50.08
CA ASN A 149 -14.39 -7.09 -48.63
C ASN A 149 -13.49 -6.01 -48.01
N LYS A 150 -14.11 -4.94 -47.53
CA LYS A 150 -13.44 -3.80 -46.88
C LYS A 150 -12.60 -4.19 -45.66
N SER A 151 -12.87 -5.32 -45.01
CA SER A 151 -12.18 -5.74 -43.78
C SER A 151 -10.89 -6.54 -44.03
N ASP A 152 -10.62 -6.98 -45.26
CA ASP A 152 -9.42 -7.75 -45.63
C ASP A 152 -8.38 -6.90 -46.38
N VAL A 153 -8.21 -5.66 -45.92
CA VAL A 153 -7.29 -4.67 -46.50
C VAL A 153 -6.13 -4.43 -45.56
N MET A 154 -6.44 -4.09 -44.31
CA MET A 154 -5.45 -3.82 -43.27
C MET A 154 -6.03 -4.14 -41.91
N GLY A 155 -5.14 -4.45 -40.97
CA GLY A 155 -5.52 -4.73 -39.60
C GLY A 155 -4.40 -4.41 -38.64
N TYR A 156 -4.76 -4.38 -37.36
CA TYR A 156 -3.81 -4.24 -36.28
C TYR A 156 -4.06 -5.28 -35.20
N ILE A 157 -2.96 -5.68 -34.56
CA ILE A 157 -2.92 -6.63 -33.46
C ILE A 157 -2.46 -5.89 -32.22
N TRP A 158 -3.14 -6.12 -31.10
CA TRP A 158 -2.83 -5.48 -29.83
C TRP A 158 -3.33 -6.34 -28.67
N ASN A 159 -2.84 -6.08 -27.46
CA ASN A 159 -3.21 -6.82 -26.26
C ASN A 159 -3.83 -5.89 -25.22
N GLU A 160 -5.16 -5.89 -25.13
CA GLU A 160 -5.90 -5.03 -24.20
C GLU A 160 -5.69 -5.41 -22.73
N ALA A 161 -5.28 -6.65 -22.41
CA ALA A 161 -5.04 -7.07 -21.03
C ALA A 161 -3.82 -6.38 -20.37
N VAL A 162 -2.93 -5.79 -21.17
CA VAL A 162 -1.72 -5.10 -20.69
C VAL A 162 -2.01 -3.61 -20.59
N TYR A 163 -1.95 -3.05 -19.38
CA TYR A 163 -2.28 -1.66 -19.03
C TYR A 163 -3.50 -1.12 -19.78
N ALA A 164 -4.65 -1.79 -19.65
CA ALA A 164 -5.84 -1.56 -20.49
C ALA A 164 -6.16 -0.07 -20.75
N PRO A 165 -6.25 0.82 -19.73
CA PRO A 165 -6.57 2.23 -19.97
C PRO A 165 -5.55 2.97 -20.86
N ILE A 166 -4.29 2.57 -20.79
CA ILE A 166 -3.19 3.18 -21.55
C ILE A 166 -3.16 2.63 -22.97
N VAL A 167 -3.27 1.31 -23.13
CA VAL A 167 -3.16 0.67 -24.44
C VAL A 167 -4.36 1.00 -25.34
N ASP A 168 -5.56 1.16 -24.77
CA ASP A 168 -6.75 1.62 -25.52
C ASP A 168 -6.51 2.97 -26.23
N SER A 169 -5.96 3.93 -25.47
CA SER A 169 -5.73 5.29 -25.96
C SER A 169 -4.43 5.41 -26.76
N ALA A 170 -3.33 4.86 -26.27
CA ALA A 170 -2.00 5.02 -26.86
C ALA A 170 -1.75 4.12 -28.08
N ILE A 171 -2.45 2.98 -28.20
CA ILE A 171 -2.26 2.03 -29.30
C ILE A 171 -3.51 1.96 -30.18
N SER A 172 -4.66 1.51 -29.66
CA SER A 172 -5.84 1.26 -30.51
C SER A 172 -6.33 2.56 -31.19
N THR A 173 -6.50 3.63 -30.43
CA THR A 173 -6.95 4.93 -30.96
C THR A 173 -5.95 5.52 -31.96
N ASN A 174 -4.65 5.46 -31.66
CA ASN A 174 -3.60 5.95 -32.55
C ASN A 174 -3.53 5.15 -33.87
N LEU A 175 -3.69 3.82 -33.84
CA LEU A 175 -3.70 3.01 -35.05
C LEU A 175 -4.96 3.20 -35.90
N GLN A 176 -6.10 3.51 -35.28
CA GLN A 176 -7.29 3.96 -36.00
C GLN A 176 -7.03 5.30 -36.69
N LEU A 177 -6.41 6.26 -36.00
CA LEU A 177 -5.99 7.53 -36.59
C LEU A 177 -5.03 7.33 -37.77
N LEU A 178 -4.06 6.42 -37.66
CA LEU A 178 -3.14 6.08 -38.75
C LEU A 178 -3.90 5.60 -40.00
N SER A 179 -4.87 4.72 -39.83
CA SER A 179 -5.71 4.22 -40.93
C SER A 179 -6.51 5.35 -41.59
N GLU A 180 -7.07 6.27 -40.80
CA GLU A 180 -7.83 7.40 -41.34
C GLU A 180 -6.93 8.41 -42.09
N VAL A 181 -5.74 8.71 -41.57
CA VAL A 181 -4.79 9.58 -42.29
C VAL A 181 -4.28 8.87 -43.54
N ALA A 182 -4.04 7.56 -43.50
CA ALA A 182 -3.68 6.78 -44.68
C ALA A 182 -4.79 6.80 -45.74
N ARG A 183 -6.06 6.81 -45.33
CA ARG A 183 -7.21 6.94 -46.23
C ARG A 183 -7.17 8.27 -46.99
N VAL A 184 -6.86 9.37 -46.29
CA VAL A 184 -6.70 10.70 -46.90
C VAL A 184 -5.48 10.75 -47.83
N GLN A 185 -4.35 10.18 -47.42
CA GLN A 185 -3.13 10.13 -48.25
C GLN A 185 -3.34 9.30 -49.52
N TYR A 186 -4.11 8.22 -49.44
CA TYR A 186 -4.49 7.42 -50.60
C TYR A 186 -5.38 8.22 -51.56
N SER A 187 -6.44 8.87 -51.05
CA SER A 187 -7.40 9.58 -51.91
C SER A 187 -6.86 10.86 -52.56
N THR A 188 -5.89 11.52 -51.92
CA THR A 188 -5.27 12.75 -52.42
C THR A 188 -4.11 12.53 -53.39
N GLY A 189 -3.77 11.27 -53.71
CA GLY A 189 -2.72 10.92 -54.68
C GLY A 189 -1.28 10.99 -54.12
N ASN A 190 -1.06 11.61 -52.96
CA ASN A 190 0.25 11.62 -52.29
C ASN A 190 0.74 10.21 -51.91
N GLY A 191 -0.18 9.26 -51.71
CA GLY A 191 0.10 7.86 -51.37
C GLY A 191 0.16 6.87 -52.55
N THR A 192 0.14 7.33 -53.81
CA THR A 192 0.10 6.54 -55.07
C THR A 192 -1.21 5.85 -55.45
N GLY A 193 -2.33 6.18 -54.79
CA GLY A 193 -3.68 5.80 -55.22
C GLY A 193 -4.33 6.85 -56.11
N ASN A 194 -3.99 6.91 -57.40
CA ASN A 194 -4.60 7.89 -58.31
C ASN A 194 -6.02 7.46 -58.71
N ILE A 195 -7.03 8.14 -58.17
CA ILE A 195 -8.44 7.92 -58.53
C ILE A 195 -8.78 8.87 -59.69
N HIS A 196 -8.64 8.39 -60.92
CA HIS A 196 -8.86 9.22 -62.12
C HIS A 196 -10.32 9.24 -62.60
N SER A 197 -11.08 8.16 -62.37
CA SER A 197 -12.51 8.10 -62.67
C SER A 197 -13.20 7.04 -61.82
N VAL A 198 -14.40 7.34 -61.30
CA VAL A 198 -15.22 6.40 -60.52
C VAL A 198 -16.59 6.31 -61.19
N SER A 199 -16.94 5.12 -61.67
CA SER A 199 -18.19 4.87 -62.38
C SER A 199 -18.95 3.70 -61.76
N GLY A 200 -20.19 3.94 -61.32
CA GLY A 200 -21.08 2.92 -60.75
C GLY A 200 -21.27 3.02 -59.23
N LYS A 201 -22.39 2.49 -58.75
CA LYS A 201 -22.82 2.57 -57.34
C LYS A 201 -21.86 1.88 -56.38
N THR A 202 -21.26 0.76 -56.79
CA THR A 202 -20.28 0.00 -56.01
C THR A 202 -18.96 0.75 -55.86
N ALA A 203 -18.46 1.32 -56.95
CA ALA A 203 -17.23 2.11 -56.95
C ALA A 203 -17.36 3.37 -56.09
N LEU A 204 -18.53 4.04 -56.11
CA LEU A 204 -18.82 5.19 -55.23
C LEU A 204 -18.84 4.79 -53.74
N ALA A 205 -19.39 3.62 -53.41
CA ALA A 205 -19.43 3.10 -52.03
C ALA A 205 -18.06 2.65 -51.52
N VAL A 206 -17.19 2.16 -52.42
CA VAL A 206 -15.79 1.84 -52.13
C VAL A 206 -14.96 3.12 -51.99
N LEU A 207 -15.21 4.14 -52.80
CA LEU A 207 -14.54 5.44 -52.67
C LEU A 207 -14.83 6.11 -51.31
N ALA A 208 -16.09 6.09 -50.86
CA ALA A 208 -16.48 6.72 -49.60
C ALA A 208 -15.80 6.06 -48.38
N GLU A 209 -15.65 4.75 -48.41
CA GLU A 209 -15.02 3.95 -47.36
C GLU A 209 -14.25 2.79 -48.01
N PRO A 210 -12.96 3.01 -48.37
CA PRO A 210 -12.15 2.08 -49.13
C PRO A 210 -11.67 0.89 -48.31
N TRP A 211 -11.63 1.02 -47.00
CA TRP A 211 -11.36 -0.09 -46.10
C TRP A 211 -11.96 0.16 -44.73
N LYS A 212 -12.13 -0.93 -43.98
CA LYS A 212 -12.48 -0.92 -42.57
C LYS A 212 -11.33 -1.58 -41.81
N LEU A 213 -10.69 -0.83 -40.92
CA LEU A 213 -9.55 -1.32 -40.15
C LEU A 213 -9.97 -2.50 -39.26
N GLN A 214 -9.34 -3.66 -39.44
CA GLN A 214 -9.59 -4.83 -38.62
C GLN A 214 -8.84 -4.71 -37.28
N SER A 215 -9.56 -4.79 -36.16
CA SER A 215 -8.96 -4.86 -34.82
C SER A 215 -8.86 -6.32 -34.37
N ILE A 216 -7.64 -6.80 -34.14
CA ILE A 216 -7.35 -8.14 -33.62
C ILE A 216 -6.83 -7.99 -32.19
N ASN A 217 -7.74 -8.04 -31.22
CA ASN A 217 -7.39 -7.99 -29.81
C ASN A 217 -7.09 -9.40 -29.29
N ILE A 218 -5.88 -9.59 -28.75
CA ILE A 218 -5.41 -10.89 -28.26
C ILE A 218 -6.23 -11.35 -27.05
N GLN A 219 -6.48 -10.46 -26.09
CA GLN A 219 -7.23 -10.77 -24.88
C GLN A 219 -8.19 -9.63 -24.54
N PRO A 220 -9.45 -9.70 -25.00
CA PRO A 220 -10.46 -8.72 -24.66
C PRO A 220 -10.74 -8.67 -23.16
N THR A 221 -10.80 -7.46 -22.60
CA THR A 221 -11.15 -7.22 -21.18
C THR A 221 -12.32 -6.25 -21.08
N SER A 222 -13.55 -6.75 -21.28
CA SER A 222 -14.77 -5.94 -21.34
C SER A 222 -15.24 -5.38 -19.99
N GLN A 223 -14.63 -5.80 -18.89
CA GLN A 223 -15.04 -5.43 -17.53
C GLN A 223 -14.61 -4.01 -17.18
N GLY A 224 -15.55 -3.12 -16.84
CA GLY A 224 -15.25 -1.74 -16.43
C GLY A 224 -14.41 -1.64 -15.15
N SER A 225 -14.51 -2.65 -14.28
CA SER A 225 -13.69 -2.78 -13.06
C SER A 225 -12.19 -3.03 -13.33
N ARG A 226 -11.78 -3.30 -14.58
CA ARG A 226 -10.36 -3.49 -14.93
C ARG A 226 -9.46 -2.31 -14.54
N ALA A 227 -10.02 -1.09 -14.52
CA ALA A 227 -9.28 0.11 -14.16
C ALA A 227 -8.89 0.15 -12.67
N ILE A 228 -9.66 -0.53 -11.80
CA ILE A 228 -9.45 -0.50 -10.35
C ILE A 228 -8.72 -1.74 -9.80
N TYR A 229 -8.68 -2.85 -10.56
CA TYR A 229 -8.00 -4.08 -10.13
C TYR A 229 -6.50 -3.87 -9.86
N ASN A 230 -5.83 -3.02 -10.65
CA ASN A 230 -4.39 -2.78 -10.49
C ASN A 230 -4.09 -1.69 -9.46
N THR A 231 -5.08 -0.95 -8.97
CA THR A 231 -4.87 0.21 -8.10
C THR A 231 -5.58 0.01 -6.77
N VAL A 232 -6.90 0.20 -6.74
CA VAL A 232 -7.71 0.18 -5.53
C VAL A 232 -7.68 -1.20 -4.85
N VAL A 233 -7.73 -2.29 -5.62
CA VAL A 233 -7.67 -3.65 -5.02
C VAL A 233 -6.33 -3.91 -4.35
N ILE A 234 -5.22 -3.50 -4.98
CA ILE A 234 -3.88 -3.61 -4.41
C ILE A 234 -3.77 -2.80 -3.11
N ILE A 235 -4.30 -1.57 -3.09
CA ILE A 235 -4.35 -0.74 -1.88
C ILE A 235 -5.15 -1.44 -0.77
N MET A 236 -6.32 -1.99 -1.12
CA MET A 236 -7.20 -2.65 -0.15
C MET A 236 -6.52 -3.85 0.50
N ILE A 237 -5.83 -4.69 -0.30
CA ILE A 237 -5.04 -5.82 0.22
C ILE A 237 -4.01 -5.31 1.24
N MET A 238 -3.21 -4.30 0.89
CA MET A 238 -2.16 -3.79 1.79
C MET A 238 -2.72 -3.21 3.09
N ILE A 239 -3.88 -2.52 3.04
CA ILE A 239 -4.56 -1.98 4.22
C ILE A 239 -5.14 -3.11 5.08
N GLU A 240 -5.77 -4.11 4.47
CA GLU A 240 -6.31 -5.28 5.15
C GLU A 240 -5.23 -6.00 5.96
N GLU A 241 -4.06 -6.25 5.36
CA GLU A 241 -2.93 -6.86 6.06
C GLU A 241 -2.44 -6.00 7.23
N PHE A 242 -2.31 -4.68 7.03
CA PHE A 242 -1.88 -3.76 8.09
C PHE A 242 -2.82 -3.78 9.30
N CYS A 243 -4.14 -3.75 9.06
CA CYS A 243 -5.15 -3.76 10.12
C CYS A 243 -5.07 -5.06 10.96
N TYR A 244 -4.89 -6.21 10.31
CA TYR A 244 -4.76 -7.47 11.03
C TYR A 244 -3.45 -7.57 11.82
N ILE A 245 -2.33 -7.11 11.25
CA ILE A 245 -1.04 -7.04 11.97
C ILE A 245 -1.16 -6.19 13.24
N GLY A 246 -1.79 -5.02 13.14
CA GLY A 246 -2.02 -4.16 14.31
C GLY A 246 -2.86 -4.85 15.40
N THR A 247 -3.86 -5.63 14.99
CA THR A 247 -4.69 -6.42 15.90
C THR A 247 -3.88 -7.51 16.60
N ILE A 248 -3.10 -8.28 15.84
CA ILE A 248 -2.22 -9.32 16.40
C ILE A 248 -1.17 -8.71 17.34
N ASN A 249 -0.55 -7.60 16.97
CA ASN A 249 0.43 -6.92 17.84
C ASN A 249 -0.22 -6.43 19.14
N GLY A 250 -1.45 -5.88 19.08
CA GLY A 250 -2.25 -5.52 20.25
C GLY A 250 -2.54 -6.72 21.17
N LEU A 251 -2.97 -7.86 20.61
CA LEU A 251 -3.20 -9.09 21.36
C LEU A 251 -1.94 -9.58 22.07
N TYR A 252 -0.81 -9.61 21.37
CA TYR A 252 0.45 -10.07 21.96
C TYR A 252 0.94 -9.16 23.10
N ALA A 253 0.73 -7.86 22.99
CA ALA A 253 1.04 -6.91 24.06
C ALA A 253 0.10 -7.09 25.26
N HIS A 254 -1.23 -7.18 25.01
CA HIS A 254 -2.23 -7.34 26.07
C HIS A 254 -2.02 -8.61 26.91
N PHE A 255 -1.74 -9.74 26.26
CA PHE A 255 -1.51 -11.02 26.94
C PHE A 255 -0.07 -11.22 27.42
N LYS A 256 0.81 -10.22 27.27
CA LYS A 256 2.25 -10.30 27.59
C LYS A 256 2.94 -11.56 27.03
N LEU A 257 2.56 -11.98 25.81
CA LEU A 257 3.04 -13.25 25.24
C LEU A 257 4.55 -13.22 24.96
N TYR A 258 5.12 -12.03 24.71
CA TYR A 258 6.55 -11.86 24.44
C TYR A 258 7.45 -12.19 25.63
N THR A 259 6.95 -12.09 26.87
CA THR A 259 7.71 -12.44 28.09
C THR A 259 7.40 -13.84 28.59
N ARG A 260 6.18 -14.32 28.35
CA ARG A 260 5.71 -15.62 28.86
C ARG A 260 6.01 -16.80 27.93
N VAL A 261 6.25 -16.57 26.64
CA VAL A 261 6.41 -17.63 25.64
C VAL A 261 7.77 -17.54 24.96
N LYS A 262 8.40 -18.70 24.71
CA LYS A 262 9.67 -18.79 23.97
C LYS A 262 9.52 -18.22 22.55
N ALA A 263 10.45 -17.36 22.14
CA ALA A 263 10.45 -16.67 20.85
C ALA A 263 10.26 -17.60 19.64
N ARG A 264 10.86 -18.81 19.63
CA ARG A 264 10.68 -19.78 18.53
C ARG A 264 9.22 -20.21 18.33
N ARG A 265 8.46 -20.38 19.42
CA ARG A 265 7.03 -20.72 19.34
C ARG A 265 6.22 -19.53 18.84
N ILE A 266 6.59 -18.31 19.25
CA ILE A 266 5.96 -17.08 18.75
C ILE A 266 6.16 -16.95 17.24
N ILE A 267 7.38 -17.16 16.74
CA ILE A 267 7.69 -17.12 15.29
C ILE A 267 6.79 -18.11 14.54
N LEU A 268 6.71 -19.36 14.99
CA LEU A 268 5.90 -20.39 14.34
C LEU A 268 4.41 -20.04 14.34
N VAL A 269 3.87 -19.58 15.47
CA VAL A 269 2.45 -19.20 15.57
C VAL A 269 2.15 -17.98 14.69
N ARG A 270 3.02 -16.96 14.70
CA ARG A 270 2.85 -15.77 13.84
C ARG A 270 2.90 -16.12 12.36
N LEU A 271 3.81 -17.00 11.94
CA LEU A 271 3.91 -17.47 10.55
C LEU A 271 2.68 -18.29 10.12
N ILE A 272 2.14 -19.14 11.00
CA ILE A 272 0.90 -19.87 10.72
C ILE A 272 -0.27 -18.89 10.58
N LEU A 273 -0.38 -17.91 11.49
CA LEU A 273 -1.43 -16.90 11.44
C LEU A 273 -1.32 -16.03 10.18
N SER A 274 -0.12 -15.61 9.79
CA SER A 274 0.09 -14.84 8.56
C SER A 274 -0.33 -15.63 7.33
N LEU A 275 0.06 -16.90 7.24
CA LEU A 275 -0.31 -17.77 6.13
C LEU A 275 -1.83 -18.00 6.06
N ILE A 276 -2.49 -18.32 7.18
CA ILE A 276 -3.94 -18.58 7.20
C ILE A 276 -4.73 -17.31 6.85
N TYR A 277 -4.38 -16.16 7.46
CA TYR A 277 -5.09 -14.91 7.22
C TYR A 277 -4.97 -14.47 5.76
N THR A 278 -3.75 -14.43 5.23
CA THR A 278 -3.50 -14.04 3.83
C THR A 278 -4.09 -15.04 2.83
N PHE A 279 -4.17 -16.33 3.18
CA PHE A 279 -4.80 -17.36 2.34
C PHE A 279 -6.31 -17.13 2.20
N VAL A 280 -7.00 -16.80 3.31
CA VAL A 280 -8.44 -16.52 3.31
C VAL A 280 -8.73 -15.15 2.69
N GLY A 281 -7.98 -14.11 3.06
CA GLY A 281 -8.13 -12.75 2.51
C GLY A 281 -7.93 -12.74 0.99
N SER A 282 -6.88 -13.37 0.48
CA SER A 282 -6.66 -13.51 -0.97
C SER A 282 -7.78 -14.28 -1.67
N LEU A 283 -8.38 -15.28 -1.03
CA LEU A 283 -9.52 -16.02 -1.58
C LEU A 283 -10.78 -15.14 -1.64
N CYS A 284 -11.02 -14.30 -0.63
CA CYS A 284 -12.10 -13.32 -0.65
C CYS A 284 -11.92 -12.30 -1.79
N VAL A 285 -10.70 -11.79 -1.97
CA VAL A 285 -10.39 -10.83 -3.06
C VAL A 285 -10.59 -11.45 -4.43
N VAL A 286 -9.99 -12.62 -4.70
CA VAL A 286 -10.12 -13.28 -6.00
C VAL A 286 -11.54 -13.80 -6.22
N GLY A 287 -12.20 -14.28 -5.17
CA GLY A 287 -13.63 -14.63 -5.18
C GLY A 287 -14.51 -13.46 -5.59
N ALA A 288 -14.26 -12.25 -5.05
CA ALA A 288 -14.98 -11.03 -5.43
C ALA A 288 -14.71 -10.64 -6.89
N ILE A 289 -13.45 -10.69 -7.35
CA ILE A 289 -13.10 -10.42 -8.76
C ILE A 289 -13.88 -11.38 -9.68
N TRP A 290 -13.95 -12.68 -9.32
CA TRP A 290 -14.69 -13.66 -10.11
C TRP A 290 -16.20 -13.51 -10.04
N ALA A 291 -16.75 -13.13 -8.89
CA ALA A 291 -18.19 -12.88 -8.74
C ALA A 291 -18.67 -11.73 -9.63
N PHE A 292 -17.83 -10.70 -9.83
CA PHE A 292 -18.15 -9.51 -10.62
C PHE A 292 -17.49 -9.48 -12.00
N LYS A 293 -17.05 -10.62 -12.55
CA LYS A 293 -16.30 -10.72 -13.81
C LYS A 293 -17.16 -10.56 -15.10
N ALA A 294 -18.31 -9.90 -15.05
CA ALA A 294 -19.32 -9.92 -16.12
C ALA A 294 -18.75 -9.78 -17.54
N GLY A 295 -18.94 -10.82 -18.37
CA GLY A 295 -18.46 -10.86 -19.76
C GLY A 295 -16.97 -11.19 -19.96
N TRP A 296 -16.20 -11.35 -18.89
CA TRP A 296 -14.77 -11.66 -18.97
C TRP A 296 -14.50 -13.17 -19.11
N ASP A 297 -13.88 -13.55 -20.23
CA ASP A 297 -13.56 -14.92 -20.62
C ASP A 297 -12.33 -15.49 -19.87
N VAL A 298 -12.52 -15.73 -18.57
CA VAL A 298 -11.53 -16.37 -17.68
C VAL A 298 -12.05 -17.67 -17.07
N ASN A 299 -11.15 -18.67 -16.99
CA ASN A 299 -11.42 -20.06 -16.59
C ASN A 299 -11.06 -20.34 -15.11
N GLY A 300 -11.48 -21.50 -14.58
CA GLY A 300 -11.16 -21.98 -13.23
C GLY A 300 -9.66 -22.18 -12.97
N ASN A 301 -8.87 -22.58 -13.97
CA ASN A 301 -7.42 -22.65 -13.81
C ASN A 301 -6.81 -21.27 -13.57
N GLN A 302 -7.32 -20.23 -14.25
CA GLN A 302 -6.88 -18.86 -14.03
C GLN A 302 -7.32 -18.33 -12.66
N PHE A 303 -8.43 -18.83 -12.11
CA PHE A 303 -8.85 -18.53 -10.73
C PHE A 303 -7.80 -18.99 -9.73
N VAL A 304 -7.42 -20.27 -9.77
CA VAL A 304 -6.47 -20.85 -8.81
C VAL A 304 -5.10 -20.18 -8.92
N LEU A 305 -4.62 -19.90 -10.14
CA LEU A 305 -3.36 -19.21 -10.36
C LEU A 305 -3.40 -17.75 -9.89
N SER A 306 -4.50 -17.05 -10.14
CA SER A 306 -4.67 -15.67 -9.66
C SER A 306 -4.71 -15.62 -8.14
N TRP A 307 -5.42 -16.57 -7.52
CA TRP A 307 -5.48 -16.72 -6.07
C TRP A 307 -4.11 -17.01 -5.46
N ALA A 308 -3.35 -17.97 -5.99
CA ALA A 308 -1.99 -18.25 -5.52
C ALA A 308 -1.06 -17.03 -5.65
N THR A 309 -1.21 -16.24 -6.72
CA THR A 309 -0.42 -15.03 -6.95
C THR A 309 -0.78 -13.93 -5.95
N ILE A 310 -2.08 -13.67 -5.73
CA ILE A 310 -2.56 -12.69 -4.74
C ILE A 310 -2.22 -13.15 -3.32
N TRP A 311 -2.24 -14.44 -3.04
CA TRP A 311 -1.82 -14.99 -1.75
C TRP A 311 -0.34 -14.72 -1.48
N LEU A 312 0.54 -15.00 -2.44
CA LEU A 312 1.96 -14.65 -2.34
C LEU A 312 2.16 -13.15 -2.12
N PHE A 313 1.43 -12.31 -2.86
CA PHE A 313 1.47 -10.85 -2.69
C PHE A 313 1.04 -10.40 -1.29
N ALA A 314 -0.08 -10.93 -0.82
CA ALA A 314 -0.63 -10.64 0.51
C ALA A 314 0.38 -11.06 1.59
N HIS A 315 0.98 -12.24 1.48
CA HIS A 315 1.98 -12.73 2.42
C HIS A 315 3.25 -11.88 2.43
N VAL A 316 3.78 -11.50 1.25
CA VAL A 316 4.92 -10.57 1.13
C VAL A 316 4.63 -9.24 1.82
N ASN A 317 3.45 -8.66 1.59
CA ASN A 317 3.08 -7.39 2.22
C ASN A 317 2.86 -7.54 3.72
N PHE A 318 2.22 -8.63 4.15
CA PHE A 318 2.05 -8.92 5.57
C PHE A 318 3.40 -8.95 6.30
N LEU A 319 4.38 -9.69 5.76
CA LEU A 319 5.73 -9.76 6.34
C LEU A 319 6.46 -8.42 6.28
N THR A 320 6.34 -7.68 5.18
CA THR A 320 6.97 -6.35 5.04
C THR A 320 6.42 -5.36 6.07
N LEU A 321 5.10 -5.35 6.26
CA LEU A 321 4.45 -4.50 7.25
C LEU A 321 4.77 -4.94 8.68
N ASP A 322 4.91 -6.25 8.94
CA ASP A 322 5.38 -6.75 10.23
C ASP A 322 6.79 -6.24 10.53
N VAL A 323 7.70 -6.25 9.55
CA VAL A 323 9.04 -5.65 9.65
C VAL A 323 8.93 -4.15 10.00
N PHE A 324 8.07 -3.37 9.35
CA PHE A 324 7.87 -1.96 9.73
C PHE A 324 7.44 -1.81 11.19
N THR A 325 6.52 -2.65 11.66
CA THR A 325 6.05 -2.57 13.05
C THR A 325 7.08 -2.97 14.09
N ILE A 326 8.14 -3.69 13.69
CA ILE A 326 9.21 -4.13 14.60
C ILE A 326 10.38 -3.14 14.60
N TRP A 327 10.77 -2.68 13.42
CA TRP A 327 12.03 -1.98 13.23
C TRP A 327 11.89 -0.46 13.26
N LEU A 328 10.69 0.07 13.00
CA LEU A 328 10.43 1.52 13.04
C LEU A 328 9.87 1.95 14.39
N PRO A 329 10.20 3.17 14.84
CA PRO A 329 9.53 3.76 15.99
C PRO A 329 8.02 3.93 15.72
N PRO A 330 7.16 3.75 16.74
CA PRO A 330 5.70 3.83 16.62
C PRO A 330 5.13 5.01 15.82
N PRO A 331 5.60 6.27 16.00
CA PRO A 331 5.02 7.40 15.26
C PRO A 331 5.29 7.35 13.75
N PHE A 332 6.33 6.64 13.30
CA PHE A 332 6.69 6.55 11.88
C PHE A 332 6.06 5.36 11.16
N ILE A 333 5.42 4.42 11.87
CA ILE A 333 4.79 3.23 11.26
C ILE A 333 3.70 3.62 10.25
N PRO A 334 2.74 4.52 10.56
CA PRO A 334 1.75 4.96 9.59
C PRO A 334 2.37 5.69 8.39
N MET A 335 3.45 6.44 8.62
CA MET A 335 4.18 7.14 7.55
C MET A 335 4.84 6.16 6.58
N ALA A 336 5.47 5.11 7.10
CA ALA A 336 6.06 4.05 6.30
C ALA A 336 5.00 3.24 5.54
N LEU A 337 3.86 2.94 6.17
CA LEU A 337 2.72 2.29 5.51
C LEU A 337 2.25 3.08 4.30
N VAL A 338 1.95 4.37 4.48
CA VAL A 338 1.46 5.22 3.37
C VAL A 338 2.51 5.31 2.27
N SER A 339 3.79 5.46 2.63
CA SER A 339 4.88 5.49 1.64
C SER A 339 4.97 4.19 0.85
N TRP A 340 4.91 3.05 1.54
CA TRP A 340 4.97 1.74 0.92
C TRP A 340 3.80 1.48 -0.04
N ILE A 341 2.58 1.87 0.36
CA ILE A 341 1.39 1.80 -0.49
C ILE A 341 1.58 2.66 -1.74
N ILE A 342 1.96 3.93 -1.60
CA ILE A 342 2.11 4.83 -2.74
C ILE A 342 3.19 4.32 -3.69
N LEU A 343 4.36 3.92 -3.21
CA LEU A 343 5.43 3.39 -4.05
C LEU A 343 4.99 2.17 -4.87
N ASN A 344 4.25 1.24 -4.25
CA ASN A 344 3.70 0.06 -4.91
C ASN A 344 2.64 0.43 -5.96
N VAL A 345 1.69 1.31 -5.62
CA VAL A 345 0.63 1.72 -6.57
C VAL A 345 1.19 2.51 -7.74
N THR A 346 2.13 3.42 -7.50
CA THR A 346 2.77 4.21 -8.56
C THR A 346 3.45 3.31 -9.60
N SER A 347 4.00 2.16 -9.20
CA SER A 347 4.62 1.18 -10.11
C SER A 347 3.63 0.49 -11.06
N LEU A 348 2.33 0.66 -10.84
CA LEU A 348 1.23 0.07 -11.61
C LEU A 348 0.46 1.05 -12.49
N LEU A 349 0.71 2.35 -12.34
CA LEU A 349 -0.08 3.36 -13.06
C LEU A 349 0.21 3.36 -14.57
N LEU A 350 1.48 3.16 -14.94
CA LEU A 350 1.95 3.24 -16.31
C LEU A 350 2.94 2.12 -16.66
N PRO A 351 2.99 1.72 -17.94
CA PRO A 351 4.16 1.05 -18.48
C PRO A 351 5.44 1.88 -18.28
N PHE A 352 6.54 1.23 -17.91
CA PHE A 352 7.80 1.92 -17.60
C PHE A 352 8.49 2.57 -18.80
N GLU A 353 8.05 2.26 -20.02
CA GLU A 353 8.42 2.92 -21.26
C GLU A 353 7.91 4.36 -21.32
N LEU A 354 6.78 4.65 -20.66
CA LEU A 354 6.20 5.99 -20.57
C LEU A 354 6.74 6.79 -19.38
N ASN A 355 7.33 6.10 -18.40
CA ASN A 355 7.90 6.75 -17.23
C ASN A 355 9.28 7.35 -17.53
N PRO A 356 9.62 8.51 -16.93
CA PRO A 356 11.00 8.98 -16.89
C PRO A 356 11.92 7.93 -16.25
N ALA A 357 13.18 7.87 -16.69
CA ALA A 357 14.11 6.78 -16.33
C ALA A 357 14.29 6.58 -14.82
N PHE A 358 14.24 7.65 -14.01
CA PHE A 358 14.35 7.57 -12.55
C PHE A 358 13.26 6.69 -11.92
N TYR A 359 12.03 6.75 -12.42
CA TYR A 359 10.88 6.03 -11.85
C TYR A 359 10.84 4.55 -12.24
N ARG A 360 11.79 4.08 -13.05
CA ARG A 360 11.97 2.66 -13.35
C ARG A 360 12.50 1.85 -12.16
N VAL A 361 12.86 2.51 -11.05
CA VAL A 361 13.04 1.84 -9.75
C VAL A 361 11.82 0.99 -9.34
N GLY A 362 10.66 1.27 -9.94
CA GLY A 362 9.42 0.53 -9.74
C GLY A 362 9.49 -0.99 -9.97
N TYR A 363 10.44 -1.50 -10.75
CA TYR A 363 10.66 -2.94 -10.95
C TYR A 363 10.98 -3.71 -9.66
N ILE A 364 11.38 -3.02 -8.59
CA ILE A 364 11.69 -3.69 -7.32
C ILE A 364 10.40 -3.92 -6.50
N PHE A 365 9.32 -3.16 -6.75
CA PHE A 365 8.13 -3.21 -5.91
C PHE A 365 7.25 -4.43 -6.22
N PRO A 366 6.77 -5.14 -5.18
CA PRO A 366 6.01 -6.38 -5.36
C PRO A 366 4.69 -6.18 -6.12
N ALA A 367 4.09 -4.99 -6.05
CA ALA A 367 2.87 -4.70 -6.78
C ALA A 367 3.06 -4.80 -8.30
N HIS A 368 4.14 -4.22 -8.83
CA HIS A 368 4.50 -4.34 -10.26
C HIS A 368 4.62 -5.79 -10.69
N GLU A 369 5.34 -6.60 -9.90
CA GLU A 369 5.61 -7.98 -10.27
C GLU A 369 4.35 -8.85 -10.22
N VAL A 370 3.49 -8.64 -9.23
CA VAL A 370 2.19 -9.33 -9.17
C VAL A 370 1.31 -8.95 -10.34
N TYR A 371 1.30 -7.68 -10.75
CA TYR A 371 0.60 -7.28 -11.96
C TYR A 371 1.11 -8.01 -13.20
N GLN A 372 2.43 -8.13 -13.38
CA GLN A 372 3.00 -8.87 -14.51
C GLN A 372 2.56 -10.35 -14.51
N VAL A 373 2.55 -11.00 -13.34
CA VAL A 373 2.09 -12.38 -13.18
C VAL A 373 0.60 -12.53 -13.45
N LEU A 374 -0.24 -11.64 -12.90
CA LEU A 374 -1.68 -11.65 -13.14
C LEU A 374 -2.02 -11.43 -14.61
N THR A 375 -1.40 -10.45 -15.27
CA THR A 375 -1.58 -10.23 -16.70
C THR A 375 -1.10 -11.42 -17.53
N HIS A 376 -0.01 -12.10 -17.14
CA HIS A 376 0.42 -13.35 -17.78
C HIS A 376 -0.65 -14.44 -17.68
N ILE A 377 -1.24 -14.63 -16.49
CA ILE A 377 -2.31 -15.62 -16.25
C ILE A 377 -3.55 -15.26 -17.06
N TRP A 378 -4.02 -14.02 -16.98
CA TRP A 378 -5.26 -13.55 -17.61
C TRP A 378 -5.16 -13.55 -19.14
N SER A 379 -3.98 -13.26 -19.70
CA SER A 379 -3.72 -13.29 -21.14
C SER A 379 -3.31 -14.66 -21.69
N ARG A 380 -3.51 -15.75 -20.93
CA ARG A 380 -3.18 -17.12 -21.33
C ARG A 380 -1.71 -17.30 -21.77
N GLY A 381 -0.82 -16.56 -21.12
CA GLY A 381 0.62 -16.60 -21.39
C GLY A 381 1.16 -15.47 -22.28
N CYS A 382 0.30 -14.57 -22.78
CA CYS A 382 0.70 -13.41 -23.59
C CYS A 382 1.26 -12.23 -22.78
N ASN A 383 2.17 -12.54 -21.86
CA ASN A 383 3.04 -11.60 -21.18
C ASN A 383 4.22 -12.35 -20.54
N PRO A 384 5.30 -12.69 -21.26
CA PRO A 384 6.33 -13.64 -20.79
C PRO A 384 7.32 -13.05 -19.76
N GLN A 385 6.82 -12.27 -18.81
CA GLN A 385 7.59 -11.57 -17.79
C GLN A 385 7.74 -12.39 -16.47
N LEU A 386 7.15 -13.59 -16.43
CA LEU A 386 7.16 -14.49 -15.27
C LEU A 386 8.58 -14.82 -14.74
N ARG A 387 9.57 -14.83 -15.65
CA ARG A 387 10.96 -15.23 -15.35
C ARG A 387 11.67 -14.34 -14.35
N TYR A 388 11.32 -13.05 -14.25
CA TYR A 388 11.88 -12.17 -13.23
C TYR A 388 10.85 -11.80 -12.16
N ALA A 389 9.55 -11.77 -12.49
CA ALA A 389 8.52 -11.39 -11.55
C ALA A 389 8.42 -12.31 -10.32
N LEU A 390 8.40 -13.63 -10.54
CA LEU A 390 8.34 -14.57 -9.43
C LEU A 390 9.60 -14.54 -8.54
N PRO A 391 10.84 -14.57 -9.10
CA PRO A 391 12.03 -14.43 -8.26
C PRO A 391 12.07 -13.18 -7.40
N VAL A 392 11.59 -12.03 -7.90
CA VAL A 392 11.53 -10.80 -7.10
C VAL A 392 10.55 -10.93 -5.94
N LEU A 393 9.36 -11.51 -6.17
CA LEU A 393 8.37 -11.75 -5.11
C LEU A 393 8.88 -12.72 -4.04
N PHE A 394 9.46 -13.85 -4.45
CA PHE A 394 10.08 -14.79 -3.51
C PHE A 394 11.30 -14.19 -2.80
N GLY A 395 12.07 -13.33 -3.47
CA GLY A 395 13.17 -12.59 -2.86
C GLY A 395 12.69 -11.68 -1.72
N TRP A 396 11.60 -10.95 -1.94
CA TRP A 396 10.94 -10.16 -0.90
C TRP A 396 10.39 -11.04 0.22
N GLU A 397 9.72 -12.14 -0.12
CA GLU A 397 9.16 -13.07 0.86
C GLU A 397 10.25 -13.61 1.80
N ILE A 398 11.33 -14.16 1.25
CA ILE A 398 12.43 -14.72 2.05
C ILE A 398 13.09 -13.65 2.91
N THR A 399 13.38 -12.47 2.33
CA THR A 399 14.06 -11.38 3.04
C THR A 399 13.22 -10.87 4.21
N THR A 400 11.93 -10.65 3.98
CA THR A 400 11.01 -10.13 5.00
C THR A 400 10.66 -11.19 6.05
N LEU A 401 10.59 -12.47 5.67
CA LEU A 401 10.45 -13.58 6.60
C LEU A 401 11.63 -13.65 7.58
N LEU A 402 12.86 -13.55 7.06
CA LEU A 402 14.07 -13.55 7.90
C LEU A 402 14.08 -12.33 8.85
N LEU A 403 13.75 -11.14 8.34
CA LEU A 403 13.69 -9.92 9.15
C LEU A 403 12.57 -9.93 10.19
N SER A 404 11.41 -10.51 9.88
CA SER A 404 10.31 -10.71 10.83
C SER A 404 10.70 -11.71 11.91
N ALA A 405 11.32 -12.84 11.55
CA ALA A 405 11.81 -13.84 12.51
C ALA A 405 12.85 -13.25 13.48
N LEU A 406 13.85 -12.53 12.96
CA LEU A 406 14.81 -11.76 13.76
C LEU A 406 14.11 -10.72 14.64
N GLY A 407 13.09 -10.07 14.08
CA GLY A 407 12.30 -9.08 14.77
C GLY A 407 11.52 -9.63 15.98
N VAL A 408 11.07 -10.88 15.95
CA VAL A 408 10.43 -11.53 17.12
C VAL A 408 11.44 -11.70 18.25
N PHE A 409 12.68 -12.12 17.96
CA PHE A 409 13.73 -12.20 18.99
C PHE A 409 13.99 -10.82 19.62
N ARG A 410 14.06 -9.78 18.77
CA ARG A 410 14.20 -8.39 19.22
C ARG A 410 13.03 -7.97 20.14
N ARG A 411 11.78 -8.23 19.74
CA ARG A 411 10.59 -7.90 20.55
C ARG A 411 10.56 -8.64 21.88
N SER A 412 10.86 -9.95 21.89
CA SER A 412 10.93 -10.72 23.13
C SER A 412 12.04 -10.22 24.06
N HIS A 413 13.21 -9.87 23.53
CA HIS A 413 14.31 -9.33 24.32
C HIS A 413 13.92 -8.01 25.00
N PHE A 414 13.37 -7.06 24.23
CA PHE A 414 12.96 -5.77 24.79
C PHE A 414 11.71 -5.84 25.67
N ALA A 415 10.83 -6.81 25.46
CA ALA A 415 9.72 -7.08 26.37
C ALA A 415 10.21 -7.57 27.73
N MET A 416 11.18 -8.49 27.75
CA MET A 416 11.79 -9.00 28.99
C MET A 416 12.51 -7.89 29.76
N LEU A 417 13.33 -7.07 29.07
CA LEU A 417 13.99 -5.92 29.68
C LEU A 417 12.98 -4.92 30.27
N GLY A 418 11.85 -4.71 29.59
CA GLY A 418 10.78 -3.85 30.08
C GLY A 418 10.12 -4.39 31.36
N GLU A 419 9.89 -5.69 31.44
CA GLU A 419 9.32 -6.33 32.64
C GLU A 419 10.32 -6.32 33.81
N GLU A 420 11.59 -6.65 33.57
CA GLU A 420 12.66 -6.55 34.57
C GLU A 420 12.80 -5.12 35.12
N GLN A 421 12.68 -4.10 34.26
CA GLN A 421 12.73 -2.72 34.69
C GLN A 421 11.49 -2.32 35.50
N GLN A 422 10.29 -2.77 35.10
CA GLN A 422 9.07 -2.53 35.89
C GLN A 422 9.17 -3.17 37.28
N GLU A 423 9.74 -4.36 37.38
CA GLU A 423 9.98 -5.03 38.66
C GLU A 423 11.01 -4.28 39.53
N LYS A 424 12.10 -3.80 38.93
CA LYS A 424 13.10 -2.96 39.63
C LYS A 424 12.47 -1.66 40.13
N ASP A 425 11.75 -0.95 39.27
CA ASP A 425 11.10 0.31 39.61
C ASP A 425 10.06 0.11 40.72
N PHE A 426 9.32 -1.01 40.69
CA PHE A 426 8.36 -1.36 41.74
C PHE A 426 9.05 -1.69 43.07
N LYS A 427 10.13 -2.48 43.03
CA LYS A 427 10.93 -2.80 44.24
C LYS A 427 11.53 -1.56 44.86
N GLU A 428 12.12 -0.67 44.07
CA GLU A 428 12.67 0.60 44.59
C GLU A 428 11.60 1.49 45.22
N ARG A 429 10.41 1.58 44.62
CA ARG A 429 9.28 2.34 45.20
C ARG A 429 8.80 1.71 46.50
N LEU A 430 8.74 0.38 46.56
CA LEU A 430 8.35 -0.35 47.77
C LEU A 430 9.40 -0.16 48.88
N ASP A 431 10.68 -0.29 48.57
CA ASP A 431 11.79 -0.11 49.51
C ASP A 431 11.83 1.32 50.05
N ALA A 432 11.59 2.32 49.20
CA ALA A 432 11.50 3.72 49.61
C ALA A 432 10.31 3.97 50.56
N ALA A 433 9.15 3.39 50.26
CA ALA A 433 7.97 3.50 51.12
C ALA A 433 8.19 2.80 52.48
N VAL A 434 8.77 1.61 52.49
CA VAL A 434 9.09 0.87 53.72
C VAL A 434 10.15 1.60 54.55
N ALA A 435 11.18 2.17 53.91
CA ALA A 435 12.21 2.95 54.61
C ALA A 435 11.63 4.22 55.26
N PHE A 436 10.68 4.89 54.58
CA PHE A 436 9.96 6.03 55.12
C PHE A 436 9.14 5.65 56.38
N GLU A 437 8.38 4.55 56.30
CA GLU A 437 7.60 4.03 57.44
C GLU A 437 8.51 3.63 58.62
N MET A 438 9.62 2.92 58.37
CA MET A 438 10.58 2.57 59.41
C MET A 438 11.21 3.80 60.07
N ALA A 439 11.50 4.86 59.29
CA ALA A 439 12.01 6.12 59.83
C ALA A 439 10.97 6.81 60.73
N LYS A 440 9.69 6.79 60.36
CA LYS A 440 8.59 7.32 61.19
C LYS A 440 8.39 6.50 62.46
N ILE A 441 8.40 5.17 62.39
CA ILE A 441 8.31 4.30 63.58
C ILE A 441 9.47 4.57 64.54
N LYS A 442 10.68 4.72 64.02
CA LYS A 442 11.86 5.04 64.84
C LYS A 442 11.73 6.41 65.51
N GLN A 443 11.27 7.44 64.80
CA GLN A 443 11.00 8.76 65.37
C GLN A 443 9.88 8.73 66.43
N ALA A 444 8.85 7.90 66.24
CA ALA A 444 7.79 7.71 67.23
C ALA A 444 8.29 6.97 68.49
N THR A 445 9.19 6.01 68.33
CA THR A 445 9.81 5.28 69.44
C THR A 445 10.76 6.18 70.24
N GLU A 446 11.57 6.99 69.57
CA GLU A 446 12.49 7.95 70.22
C GLU A 446 11.77 9.08 70.96
N ARG A 447 10.57 9.51 70.51
CA ARG A 447 9.72 10.45 71.26
C ARG A 447 9.12 9.87 72.54
N HIS A 448 9.02 8.55 72.66
CA HIS A 448 8.44 7.89 73.83
C HIS A 448 9.45 7.60 74.95
N GLU A 449 10.76 7.77 74.71
CA GLU A 449 11.84 7.46 75.68
C GLU A 449 12.43 8.68 76.44
N GLU A 450 11.91 9.90 76.25
CA GLU A 450 12.35 11.07 77.06
C GLU A 450 11.74 11.04 78.49
N PRO A 451 12.54 11.19 79.58
CA PRO A 451 12.03 11.14 80.95
C PRO A 451 11.32 12.46 81.32
N PRO A 452 10.24 12.43 82.13
CA PRO A 452 9.54 13.64 82.52
C PRO A 452 10.38 14.44 83.52
N LYS A 453 10.71 15.69 83.18
CA LYS A 453 11.21 16.68 84.14
C LYS A 453 10.03 17.26 84.91
N GLU A 454 10.06 17.06 86.24
CA GLU A 454 9.20 17.73 87.22
C GLU A 454 9.13 19.25 87.03
N LYS A 455 7.92 19.80 87.08
CA LYS A 455 7.59 21.03 87.83
C LYS A 455 6.09 21.15 88.07
N THR A 456 5.74 20.80 89.31
CA THR A 456 4.75 21.35 90.23
C THR A 456 3.46 22.00 89.70
N VAL A 457 2.37 21.37 90.14
CA VAL A 457 0.94 21.72 90.12
C VAL A 457 0.63 23.15 90.57
N SER A 458 -0.27 23.82 89.83
CA SER A 458 -1.33 24.63 90.44
C SER A 458 -2.62 24.46 89.64
N ALA A 459 -3.67 24.07 90.36
CA ALA A 459 -4.98 23.68 89.85
C ALA A 459 -5.93 24.87 89.73
N ARG A 460 -6.70 24.95 88.62
CA ARG A 460 -8.12 25.31 88.67
C ARG A 460 -8.89 24.93 87.38
N GLN A 461 -9.62 23.82 87.49
CA GLN A 461 -11.04 23.63 87.16
C GLN A 461 -11.58 23.94 85.74
N GLU A 462 -11.76 22.85 85.00
CA GLU A 462 -12.78 22.44 84.00
C GLU A 462 -13.87 23.43 83.54
N MET A 463 -14.11 23.49 82.22
CA MET A 463 -15.37 23.04 81.60
C MET A 463 -15.32 23.00 80.06
N HIS A 464 -15.59 21.81 79.47
CA HIS A 464 -16.23 21.49 78.16
C HIS A 464 -15.71 22.16 76.85
N SER A 465 -15.63 21.54 75.67
CA SER A 465 -15.66 20.17 75.11
C SER A 465 -15.25 20.33 73.62
N ASP A 466 -14.93 19.23 72.95
CA ASP A 466 -14.79 19.09 71.48
C ASP A 466 -13.50 19.61 70.82
N ALA A 467 -12.41 18.82 70.87
CA ALA A 467 -11.27 18.99 69.96
C ALA A 467 -10.37 17.75 69.80
N HIS A 468 -10.88 16.52 69.99
CA HIS A 468 -10.00 15.33 69.95
C HIS A 468 -10.03 14.51 68.66
N ASP A 469 -10.79 14.92 67.64
CA ASP A 469 -10.89 14.22 66.35
C ASP A 469 -10.23 14.99 65.18
N SER A 470 -9.69 16.18 65.42
CA SER A 470 -9.13 17.06 64.37
C SER A 470 -7.61 17.00 64.24
N GLN A 471 -6.90 16.46 65.24
CA GLN A 471 -5.43 16.40 65.26
C GLN A 471 -4.86 15.17 64.56
N GLY A 472 -5.55 14.03 64.59
CA GLY A 472 -5.13 12.81 63.89
C GLY A 472 -5.27 12.92 62.36
N VAL A 473 -6.27 13.65 61.88
CA VAL A 473 -6.53 13.83 60.44
C VAL A 473 -5.42 14.68 59.78
N GLY A 474 -4.96 15.74 60.45
CA GLY A 474 -3.87 16.58 59.93
C GLY A 474 -2.49 15.92 59.97
N GLU A 475 -2.20 15.09 60.97
CA GLU A 475 -0.97 14.30 61.01
C GLU A 475 -0.97 13.19 59.94
N GLU A 476 -2.11 12.55 59.68
CA GLU A 476 -2.21 11.54 58.62
C GLU A 476 -2.11 12.16 57.20
N GLU A 477 -2.66 13.36 57.00
CA GLU A 477 -2.61 14.09 55.73
C GLU A 477 -1.19 14.61 55.44
N THR A 478 -0.48 15.13 56.46
CA THR A 478 0.93 15.54 56.33
C THR A 478 1.89 14.38 56.09
N VAL A 479 1.67 13.22 56.73
CA VAL A 479 2.46 12.00 56.47
C VAL A 479 2.22 11.48 55.04
N ARG A 480 1.00 11.60 54.51
CA ARG A 480 0.71 11.26 53.11
C ARG A 480 1.38 12.22 52.12
N GLU A 481 1.44 13.51 52.42
CA GLU A 481 2.17 14.49 51.60
C GLU A 481 3.69 14.21 51.59
N GLU A 482 4.28 13.93 52.76
CA GLU A 482 5.70 13.58 52.87
C GLU A 482 6.04 12.27 52.12
N LEU A 483 5.19 11.24 52.22
CA LEU A 483 5.37 9.99 51.47
C LEU A 483 5.23 10.24 49.95
N ALA A 484 4.31 11.09 49.54
CA ALA A 484 4.14 11.45 48.13
C ALA A 484 5.37 12.18 47.57
N GLU A 485 5.98 13.09 48.34
CA GLU A 485 7.21 13.79 47.96
C GLU A 485 8.40 12.82 47.82
N VAL A 486 8.53 11.85 48.74
CA VAL A 486 9.55 10.80 48.65
C VAL A 486 9.35 9.95 47.38
N LEU A 487 8.12 9.52 47.09
CA LEU A 487 7.81 8.75 45.88
C LEU A 487 8.04 9.57 44.60
N GLU A 488 7.74 10.87 44.60
CA GLU A 488 8.02 11.78 43.47
C GLU A 488 9.53 11.97 43.26
N SER A 489 10.32 12.02 44.33
CA SER A 489 11.78 12.09 44.26
C SER A 489 12.39 10.81 43.65
N VAL A 490 11.85 9.64 43.97
CA VAL A 490 12.24 8.35 43.39
C VAL A 490 11.84 8.30 41.92
N GLU A 491 10.62 8.73 41.58
CA GLU A 491 10.14 8.77 40.20
C GLU A 491 10.96 9.71 39.30
N THR A 492 11.34 10.88 39.82
CA THR A 492 12.21 11.82 39.09
C THR A 492 13.62 11.27 38.89
N ARG A 493 14.16 10.50 39.85
CA ARG A 493 15.44 9.79 39.70
C ARG A 493 15.33 8.71 38.63
N GLN A 494 14.32 7.84 38.72
CA GLN A 494 14.04 6.79 37.74
C GLN A 494 13.90 7.36 36.32
N LYS A 495 13.22 8.50 36.17
CA LYS A 495 13.05 9.15 34.87
C LYS A 495 14.37 9.63 34.25
N ARG A 496 15.28 10.18 35.06
CA ARG A 496 16.63 10.58 34.59
C ARG A 496 17.46 9.37 34.18
N GLU A 497 17.40 8.28 34.94
CA GLU A 497 18.10 7.03 34.61
C GLU A 497 17.58 6.44 33.29
N ARG A 498 16.26 6.39 33.09
CA ARG A 498 15.64 5.95 31.82
C ARG A 498 16.01 6.80 30.61
N GLU A 499 16.16 8.12 30.79
CA GLU A 499 16.61 9.04 29.73
C GLU A 499 18.09 8.83 29.40
N THR A 500 18.90 8.41 30.36
CA THR A 500 20.34 8.16 30.19
C THR A 500 20.61 6.79 29.53
N GLU A 501 19.77 5.79 29.80
CA GLU A 501 19.88 4.43 29.25
C GLU A 501 19.16 4.22 27.90
N ASN A 502 18.54 5.26 27.31
CA ASN A 502 17.77 5.18 26.05
C ASN A 502 16.59 4.17 26.05
N LEU A 503 16.18 3.65 27.20
CA LEU A 503 15.15 2.59 27.32
C LEU A 503 13.71 3.07 27.08
N SER A 504 13.44 4.38 27.16
CA SER A 504 12.07 4.94 27.09
C SER A 504 11.37 4.74 25.73
N ASN A 505 12.13 4.64 24.63
CA ASN A 505 11.59 4.38 23.28
C ASN A 505 11.51 2.88 22.93
N VAL A 506 11.95 1.99 23.83
CA VAL A 506 12.32 0.62 23.49
C VAL A 506 11.20 -0.40 23.78
N CYS A 507 10.25 -0.06 24.66
CA CYS A 507 9.13 -0.93 25.05
C CYS A 507 7.79 -0.60 24.36
N SER A 508 7.81 -0.08 23.13
CA SER A 508 6.57 0.22 22.39
C SER A 508 6.32 -0.81 21.28
N PHE A 509 5.21 -1.55 21.38
CA PHE A 509 4.88 -2.69 20.52
C PHE A 509 4.25 -2.32 19.16
N GLY A 510 4.48 -1.11 18.64
CA GLY A 510 3.84 -0.59 17.43
C GLY A 510 2.39 -0.16 17.66
N PRO A 511 1.59 0.12 16.61
CA PRO A 511 0.19 0.49 16.77
C PRO A 511 -0.59 -0.71 17.32
N THR A 512 -1.17 -0.53 18.50
CA THR A 512 -2.09 -1.49 19.12
C THR A 512 -3.51 -0.93 19.00
N PHE A 513 -4.39 -1.64 18.31
CA PHE A 513 -5.81 -1.33 18.37
C PHE A 513 -6.38 -1.89 19.67
N GLU A 514 -7.19 -1.10 20.39
CA GLU A 514 -7.91 -1.61 21.56
C GLU A 514 -8.90 -2.70 21.13
N LEU A 515 -8.96 -3.78 21.90
CA LEU A 515 -9.81 -4.92 21.58
C LEU A 515 -11.29 -4.55 21.80
N PRO A 516 -12.19 -4.97 20.90
CA PRO A 516 -13.63 -4.70 21.05
C PRO A 516 -14.29 -5.53 22.17
N PHE A 517 -13.58 -6.48 22.79
CA PHE A 517 -14.11 -7.37 23.81
C PHE A 517 -13.30 -7.28 25.11
N LYS A 518 -13.97 -7.16 26.25
CA LYS A 518 -13.36 -7.24 27.59
C LYS A 518 -13.18 -8.70 27.96
N TYR A 519 -11.95 -9.09 28.28
CA TYR A 519 -11.66 -10.38 28.91
C TYR A 519 -11.64 -10.18 30.43
N GLU A 520 -12.62 -10.76 31.14
CA GLU A 520 -12.51 -10.90 32.60
C GLU A 520 -11.47 -11.98 32.88
N SER A 521 -10.32 -11.58 33.41
CA SER A 521 -9.36 -12.55 33.93
C SER A 521 -10.03 -13.31 35.07
N GLY A 522 -10.36 -14.58 34.80
CA GLY A 522 -10.88 -15.50 35.80
C GLY A 522 -9.98 -15.50 37.03
N ASN A 523 -10.59 -15.21 38.17
CA ASN A 523 -9.99 -15.21 39.49
C ASN A 523 -9.65 -16.66 39.88
N GLU A 524 -8.54 -17.21 39.39
CA GLU A 524 -7.96 -18.44 39.93
C GLU A 524 -7.10 -18.08 41.14
N GLY A 525 -7.77 -18.02 42.30
CA GLY A 525 -7.13 -17.85 43.59
C GLY A 525 -8.16 -17.94 44.70
N VAL A 526 -8.09 -19.04 45.45
CA VAL A 526 -8.84 -19.36 46.68
C VAL A 526 -10.08 -20.25 46.48
N ARG A 527 -9.85 -21.57 46.45
CA ARG A 527 -10.70 -22.50 47.19
C ARG A 527 -9.89 -23.10 48.32
N ARG A 528 -10.44 -22.93 49.54
CA ARG A 528 -10.11 -23.71 50.74
C ARG A 528 -10.34 -25.20 50.50
#